data_AF-A0A972IIH2-F1
#
_entry.id   AF-A0A972IIH2-F1
#
_cell.length_a   1.000
_cell.length_b   1.000
_cell.length_c   1.000
_cell.angle_alpha   90.00
_cell.angle_beta   90.00
_cell.angle_gamma   90.00
#
_symmetry.space_group_name_H-M   'P 1'
#
loop_
_entity.id
_entity.type
_entity.pdbx_description
1 polymer ?
#
loop_
_entity_poly.entity_id
_entity_poly.type
_entity_poly.pdbx_seq_one_letter_code
_entity_poly.pdbx_strand_id
1 'polypeptide(L)' 'MASGLPDYVASAQPVPKEKRIAWFSSTAQTYAGIMLWFVFWQDVPVGAGIDPAKGEFS' A
#
# COMPACT_ATOMS: atom_id res chain seq x y z
N MET A 1 -13.37 -24.72 28.99
CA MET A 1 -13.98 -23.38 29.16
C MET A 1 -12.90 -22.37 28.92
N ALA A 2 -12.97 -21.55 27.86
CA ALA A 2 -11.94 -20.59 27.51
C ALA A 2 -11.78 -19.56 28.65
N SER A 3 -10.73 -19.73 29.44
CA SER A 3 -10.49 -19.01 30.68
C SER A 3 -9.81 -17.66 30.41
N GLY A 4 -10.52 -16.55 30.70
CA GLY A 4 -9.87 -15.26 31.02
C GLY A 4 -10.02 -14.10 30.02
N LEU A 5 -10.80 -14.24 28.93
CA LEU A 5 -11.05 -13.14 28.00
C LEU A 5 -12.27 -12.32 28.45
N PRO A 6 -12.23 -10.98 28.41
CA PRO A 6 -13.43 -10.16 28.59
C PRO A 6 -14.54 -10.55 27.59
N ASP A 7 -15.80 -10.46 28.01
CA ASP A 7 -16.95 -10.91 27.23
C ASP A 7 -16.98 -10.32 25.81
N TYR A 8 -16.59 -9.05 25.65
CA TYR A 8 -16.56 -8.37 24.35
C TYR A 8 -15.55 -9.00 23.37
N VAL A 9 -14.45 -9.55 23.88
CA VAL A 9 -13.43 -10.24 23.07
C VAL A 9 -13.91 -11.65 22.74
N ALA A 10 -14.49 -12.35 23.71
CA ALA A 10 -15.05 -13.69 23.51
C ALA A 10 -16.21 -13.69 22.50
N SER A 11 -16.97 -12.59 22.41
CA SER A 11 -18.07 -12.42 21.46
C SER A 11 -17.65 -11.93 20.08
N ALA A 12 -16.36 -11.69 19.83
CA ALA A 12 -15.90 -11.16 18.55
C ALA A 12 -16.28 -12.11 17.41
N GLN A 13 -17.05 -11.60 16.44
CA GLN A 13 -17.44 -12.36 15.25
C GLN A 13 -16.63 -11.88 14.04
N PRO A 14 -16.07 -12.80 13.23
CA PRO A 14 -15.40 -12.41 12.00
C PRO A 14 -16.38 -11.76 11.02
N VAL A 15 -15.87 -10.88 10.15
CA VAL A 15 -16.69 -10.27 9.08
C VAL A 15 -17.23 -11.37 8.16
N PRO A 16 -18.56 -11.46 7.91
CA PRO A 16 -19.15 -12.42 6.98
C PRO A 16 -18.56 -12.30 5.58
N LYS A 17 -18.49 -13.41 4.83
CA LYS A 17 -17.80 -13.47 3.53
C LYS A 17 -18.36 -12.47 2.53
N GLU A 18 -19.67 -12.26 2.56
CA GLU A 18 -20.43 -11.39 1.67
C GLU A 18 -20.10 -9.90 1.90
N LYS A 19 -19.57 -9.56 3.08
CA LYS A 19 -19.18 -8.19 3.47
C LYS A 19 -17.67 -7.94 3.34
N ARG A 20 -16.90 -8.92 2.87
CA ARG A 20 -15.45 -8.76 2.62
C ARG A 20 -15.26 -8.21 1.22
N ILE A 21 -14.54 -7.09 1.11
CA ILE A 21 -14.13 -6.56 -0.19
C ILE A 21 -12.85 -7.26 -0.62
N ALA A 22 -12.79 -7.67 -1.88
CA ALA A 22 -11.57 -8.26 -2.42
C ALA A 22 -10.44 -7.21 -2.45
N TRP A 23 -9.23 -7.61 -2.07
CA TRP A 23 -8.06 -6.71 -2.00
C TRP A 23 -7.82 -5.91 -3.29
N PHE A 24 -8.00 -6.58 -4.43
CA PHE A 24 -7.82 -5.97 -5.75
C PHE A 24 -8.82 -4.84 -6.06
N SER A 25 -9.96 -4.81 -5.37
CA SER A 25 -11.04 -3.84 -5.61
C SER A 25 -10.93 -2.58 -4.77
N SER A 26 -10.15 -2.59 -3.67
CA SER A 26 -10.03 -1.45 -2.75
C SER A 26 -8.59 -1.01 -2.54
N THR A 27 -7.70 -1.96 -2.24
CA THR A 27 -6.35 -1.67 -1.76
C THR A 27 -5.37 -1.60 -2.92
N ALA A 28 -5.52 -2.47 -3.91
CA ALA A 28 -4.58 -2.55 -5.03
C ALA A 28 -4.47 -1.23 -5.82
N GLN A 29 -5.58 -0.51 -6.06
CA GLN A 29 -5.52 0.77 -6.79
C GLN A 29 -4.69 1.83 -6.06
N THR A 30 -4.81 1.92 -4.73
CA THR A 30 -4.00 2.85 -3.92
C THR A 30 -2.51 2.51 -3.99
N TYR A 31 -2.16 1.22 -3.89
CA TYR A 31 -0.76 0.78 -4.03
C TYR A 31 -0.23 1.09 -5.43
N ALA A 32 -1.01 0.83 -6.48
CA ALA A 32 -0.62 1.17 -7.85
C ALA A 32 -0.34 2.67 -8.01
N GLY A 33 -1.21 3.54 -7.49
CA GLY A 33 -1.01 4.99 -7.52
C GLY A 33 0.27 5.46 -6.79
N ILE A 34 0.56 4.88 -5.63
CA ILE A 34 1.79 5.19 -4.87
C ILE A 34 3.04 4.75 -5.64
N MET A 35 3.03 3.54 -6.21
CA MET A 35 4.17 3.04 -7.00
C MET A 35 4.41 3.92 -8.24
N LEU A 36 3.33 4.31 -8.92
CA LEU A 36 3.41 5.23 -10.06
C LEU A 36 3.90 6.62 -9.65
N TRP A 37 3.54 7.13 -8.47
CA TRP A 37 4.05 8.40 -7.96
C TRP A 37 5.56 8.35 -7.70
N PHE A 38 6.06 7.27 -7.09
CA PHE A 38 7.50 7.07 -6.92
C PHE A 38 8.22 6.97 -8.25
N VAL A 39 7.70 6.20 -9.20
CA VAL A 39 8.28 6.08 -10.56
C VAL A 39 8.24 7.41 -11.31
N PHE A 40 7.19 8.21 -11.14
CA PHE A 40 7.13 9.54 -11.73
C PHE A 40 8.21 10.44 -11.12
N TRP A 41 8.28 10.55 -9.80
CA TRP A 41 9.23 11.45 -9.11
C TRP A 41 10.64 10.90 -8.94
N GLN A 42 10.93 9.65 -9.26
CA GLN A 42 12.32 9.18 -9.30
C GLN A 42 13.06 9.81 -10.48
N ASP A 43 12.38 10.04 -11.61
CA ASP A 43 12.98 10.52 -12.87
C ASP A 43 12.71 12.01 -13.11
N VAL A 44 11.70 12.60 -12.46
CA VAL A 44 11.40 14.04 -12.57
C VAL A 44 12.55 14.95 -12.07
N PRO A 45 13.23 14.69 -10.93
CA PRO A 45 14.40 15.44 -10.51
C PRO A 45 15.63 15.14 -11.38
N VAL A 46 15.63 14.00 -12.07
CA VAL A 46 16.72 13.55 -12.94
C VAL A 46 16.67 14.30 -14.27
N GLY A 47 15.52 14.88 -14.64
CA GLY A 47 15.33 15.58 -15.90
C GLY A 47 15.59 14.65 -17.09
N ALA A 48 15.08 15.01 -18.26
CA ALA A 48 15.58 14.37 -19.48
C ALA A 48 17.03 14.81 -19.73
N GLY A 49 18.03 14.25 -19.02
CA GLY A 49 19.42 14.64 -19.24
C GLY A 49 20.52 14.20 -18.26
N ILE A 50 20.25 13.63 -17.08
CA ILE A 50 21.33 13.26 -16.16
C ILE A 50 21.92 11.88 -16.53
N ASP A 51 23.19 11.88 -16.92
CA ASP A 51 24.01 10.69 -17.09
C ASP A 51 24.49 10.21 -15.70
N PRO A 52 23.99 9.07 -15.18
CA PRO A 52 24.34 8.58 -13.85
C PRO A 52 25.83 8.26 -13.67
N ALA A 53 26.60 8.16 -14.76
CA ALA A 53 28.05 7.95 -14.71
C ALA A 53 28.86 9.25 -14.47
N LYS A 54 28.26 10.43 -14.66
CA LYS A 54 28.99 11.71 -14.61
C LYS A 54 28.73 12.56 -13.38
N GLY A 55 27.69 12.28 -12.61
CA GLY A 55 27.46 12.93 -11.30
C GLY A 55 27.41 14.46 -11.33
N GLU A 56 27.12 15.08 -12.47
CA GLU A 56 27.08 16.54 -12.64
C GLU A 56 25.81 16.94 -13.40
N PHE A 57 25.16 18.00 -12.92
CA PHE A 57 24.12 18.71 -13.67
C PHE A 57 24.80 19.53 -14.78
N SER A 58 24.33 19.39 -16.02
CA SER A 58 24.66 20.34 -17.09
C SER A 58 24.02 21.70 -16.86
#